data_AF-M5A2M5-F1
#
_entry.id   AF-M5A2M5-F1
#
_cell.length_a   1.000
_cell.length_b   1.000
_cell.length_c   1.000
_cell.angle_alpha   90.00
_cell.angle_beta   90.00
_cell.angle_gamma   90.00
#
_symmetry.space_group_name_H-M   'P 1'
#
loop_
_entity.id
_entity.type
_entity.pdbx_description
1 polymer ?
#
loop_
_entity_poly.entity_id
_entity_poly.type
_entity_poly.pdbx_seq_one_letter_code
_entity_poly.pdbx_strand_id
1 'polypeptide(L)' 'MSIVSIMAAFLEEELREHGIRGLTKREHETIVISMIKRTAELETDVKQRRSGARLDDQN' A
#
# COMPACT_ATOMS: atom_id res chain seq x y z
N MET A 1 -14.06 9.76 -9.51
CA MET A 1 -13.00 9.96 -8.50
C MET A 1 -11.89 8.95 -8.74
N SER A 2 -10.63 9.29 -8.45
CA SER A 2 -9.50 8.34 -8.51
C SER A 2 -9.57 7.35 -7.35
N ILE A 3 -9.07 6.12 -7.55
CA ILE A 3 -8.91 5.12 -6.49
C ILE A 3 -8.12 5.68 -5.30
N VAL A 4 -7.11 6.50 -5.58
CA VAL A 4 -6.29 7.16 -4.54
C VAL A 4 -7.15 8.05 -3.65
N SER A 5 -8.04 8.85 -4.25
CA SER A 5 -8.90 9.76 -3.49
C SER A 5 -9.98 9.01 -2.70
N ILE A 6 -10.47 7.87 -3.19
CA ILE A 6 -11.42 7.00 -2.47
C ILE A 6 -10.72 6.39 -1.25
N MET A 7 -9.54 5.80 -1.44
CA MET A 7 -8.78 5.21 -0.33
C MET A 7 -8.30 6.27 0.68
N ALA A 8 -8.00 7.49 0.22
CA ALA A 8 -7.65 8.60 1.11
C ALA A 8 -8.83 9.01 2.00
N ALA A 9 -10.07 8.95 1.48
CA ALA A 9 -11.26 9.21 2.28
C ALA A 9 -11.49 8.13 3.34
N PHE A 10 -11.30 6.85 3.01
CA PHE A 10 -11.35 5.76 4.00
C PHE A 10 -10.26 5.89 5.07
N LEU A 11 -9.03 6.24 4.65
CA LEU A 11 -7.94 6.47 5.59
C LEU A 11 -8.26 7.62 6.55
N GLU A 12 -8.83 8.72 6.06
CA GLU A 12 -9.25 9.85 6.89
C GLU A 12 -10.30 9.44 7.94
N GLU A 13 -11.27 8.62 7.56
CA GLU A 13 -12.30 8.09 8.45
C GLU A 13 -11.69 7.22 9.56
N GLU A 14 -10.86 6.26 9.19
CA GLU A 14 -10.18 5.35 10.12
C GLU A 14 -9.30 6.11 11.14
N LEU A 15 -8.51 7.07 10.66
CA LEU A 15 -7.66 7.90 11.52
C LEU A 15 -8.49 8.71 12.51
N ARG A 16 -9.62 9.24 12.05
CA ARG A 16 -10.54 10.03 12.89
C ARG A 16 -11.15 9.17 13.99
N GLU A 17 -11.53 7.93 13.70
CA GLU A 17 -12.03 6.97 14.69
C GLU A 17 -10.98 6.66 15.77
N HIS A 18 -9.71 6.64 15.39
CA HIS A 18 -8.58 6.45 16.31
C HIS A 18 -8.11 7.74 17.01
N GLY A 19 -8.84 8.86 16.84
CA GLY A 19 -8.50 10.14 17.44
C GLY A 19 -7.32 10.85 16.78
N ILE A 20 -6.81 10.35 15.66
CA ILE A 20 -5.73 10.96 14.88
C ILE A 20 -6.34 12.01 13.96
N ARG A 21 -5.90 13.27 14.10
CA ARG A 21 -6.42 14.42 13.36
C ARG A 21 -5.28 15.32 12.90
N GLY A 22 -5.59 16.23 11.99
CA GLY A 22 -4.66 17.27 11.55
C GLY A 22 -3.88 16.96 10.28
N LEU A 23 -4.15 15.82 9.64
CA LEU A 23 -3.64 15.55 8.29
C LEU A 23 -4.54 16.21 7.24
N THR A 24 -3.89 16.80 6.25
CA THR A 24 -4.51 17.36 5.06
C THR A 24 -4.90 16.27 4.08
N LYS A 25 -5.85 16.57 3.19
CA LYS A 25 -6.23 15.66 2.09
C LYS A 25 -5.01 15.19 1.27
N ARG A 26 -4.06 16.10 1.01
CA ARG A 26 -2.83 15.78 0.26
C ARG A 26 -1.95 14.79 1.00
N GLU A 27 -1.88 14.87 2.33
CA GLU A 27 -1.12 13.92 3.14
C GLU A 27 -1.79 12.54 3.14
N HIS A 28 -3.12 12.45 3.25
CA HIS A 28 -3.84 11.18 3.09
C HIS A 28 -3.58 10.55 1.72
N GLU A 29 -3.68 11.32 0.63
CA GLU A 29 -3.38 10.83 -0.72
C GLU A 29 -1.91 10.38 -0.87
N THR A 30 -0.98 11.10 -0.24
CA THR A 30 0.45 10.73 -0.25
C THR A 30 0.71 9.43 0.49
N ILE A 31 0.06 9.22 1.64
CA ILE A 31 0.15 7.96 2.40
C ILE A 31 -0.40 6.81 1.56
N VAL A 32 -1.57 6.97 0.95
CA VAL A 32 -2.18 5.95 0.09
C VAL A 32 -1.28 5.59 -1.08
N ILE A 33 -0.70 6.57 -1.79
CA ILE A 33 0.25 6.32 -2.88
C ILE A 33 1.46 5.53 -2.39
N SER A 34 2.01 5.91 -1.23
CA SER A 34 3.15 5.22 -0.62
C SER A 34 2.82 3.77 -0.26
N MET A 35 1.64 3.52 0.31
CA MET A 35 1.15 2.17 0.62
C MET A 35 1.01 1.33 -0.64
N ILE A 36 0.38 1.86 -1.70
CA ILE A 36 0.23 1.16 -2.98
C ILE A 36 1.59 0.79 -3.56
N LYS A 37 2.55 1.73 -3.56
CA LYS A 37 3.90 1.50 -4.07
C LYS A 37 4.62 0.40 -3.30
N ARG A 38 4.61 0.45 -1.96
CA ARG A 38 5.25 -0.56 -1.12
C ARG A 38 4.60 -1.93 -1.26
N THR A 39 3.28 -2.00 -1.41
CA THR A 39 2.57 -3.26 -1.67
C THR A 39 2.97 -3.84 -3.03
N ALA A 40 3.07 -3.02 -4.07
CA ALA A 40 3.51 -3.47 -5.39
C ALA A 40 4.97 -3.97 -5.39
N GLU A 41 5.86 -3.29 -4.65
CA GLU A 41 7.24 -3.73 -4.42
C GLU A 41 7.27 -5.09 -3.71
N LEU A 42 6.50 -5.23 -2.62
CA LEU A 42 6.41 -6.49 -1.87
C LEU A 42 5.86 -7.64 -2.72
N GLU A 43 4.83 -7.39 -3.53
CA GLU A 43 4.31 -8.41 -4.45
C GLU A 43 5.35 -8.87 -5.47
N THR A 44 6.19 -7.94 -5.95
CA THR A 44 7.29 -8.25 -6.88
C THR A 44 8.33 -9.12 -6.19
N ASP A 45 8.74 -8.74 -4.98
CA ASP A 45 9.70 -9.50 -4.17
C ASP A 45 9.20 -10.93 -3.86
N VAL A 46 7.93 -11.06 -3.48
CA VAL A 46 7.30 -12.37 -3.20
C VAL A 46 7.27 -13.24 -4.45
N LYS A 47 6.91 -12.67 -5.60
CA LYS A 47 6.91 -13.38 -6.89
C LYS A 47 8.33 -13.82 -7.27
N GLN A 48 9.33 -12.94 -7.08
CA GLN A 48 10.72 -13.27 -7.38
C GLN A 48 11.25 -14.39 -6.48
N ARG A 49 10.98 -14.36 -5.17
CA ARG A 49 11.35 -15.44 -4.25
C ARG A 49 10.69 -16.77 -4.60
N ARG A 50 9.41 -16.77 -5.00
CA ARG A 50 8.71 -17.98 -5.45
C ARG A 50 9.28 -18.54 -6.77
N SER A 51 9.68 -17.67 -7.70
CA SER A 51 10.31 -18.11 -8.95
C SER A 51 11.75 -18.61 -8.73
N GLY A 52 12.50 -18.02 -7.80
CA GLY A 52 13.85 -18.48 -7.42
C GLY A 52 13.82 -19.85 -6.73
N ALA A 53 12.92 -20.03 -5.75
CA ALA A 53 12.78 -21.32 -5.05
C ALA A 53 12.36 -22.47 -5.98
N ARG A 54 11.68 -22.18 -7.09
CA ARG A 54 11.29 -23.19 -8.09
C ARG A 54 12.43 -23.65 -8.99
N LEU A 55 13.50 -22.86 -9.11
CA LEU A 55 14.66 -23.19 -9.94
C LEU A 55 15.70 -24.02 -9.16
N ASP A 56 15.76 -23.89 -7.83
CA ASP A 56 16.67 -24.67 -6.99
C ASP A 56 16.18 -26.11 -6.71
N ASP A 57 14.88 -26.40 -6.87
CA ASP A 57 14.30 -27.74 -6.68
C ASP A 57 14.41 -28.65 -7.92
N GLN A 58 15.00 -28.16 -9.03
CA GLN A 58 15.19 -28.92 -10.27
C GLN A 58 16.65 -29.32 -10.56
N ASN A 59 17.56 -29.19 -9.60
CA ASN A 59 18.97 -29.59 -9.76
C ASN A 59 19.39 -30.66 -8.75
#